data_AF-A0A2K8M9J3-F1
#
_entry.id   AF-A0A2K8M9J3-F1
#
_cell.length_a   1.000
_cell.length_b   1.000
_cell.length_c   1.000
_cell.angle_alpha   90.00
_cell.angle_beta   90.00
_cell.angle_gamma   90.00
#
_symmetry.space_group_name_H-M   'P 1'
#
loop_
_entity.id
_entity.type
_entity.pdbx_description
1 polymer ?
#
loop_
_entity_poly.entity_id
_entity_poly.type
_entity_poly.pdbx_seq_one_letter_code
_entity_poly.pdbx_strand_id
1 'polypeptide(L)'
;MRVGDTYVVEVPHSLPMSRYPARDEAGGFAEWWRLQTLRGGRFRLTVTEIDAAAAPPMAEGIRVVSRSWVRVDLTLEQAEQLGLPPGEYSVDGLLRDAAGRTVELPEVSPVRVPVRWLRPGDFERTPPTHRDLDRLGW
;
A
#
# COMPACT_ATOMS: atom_id res chain seq x y z
N MET A 1 -6.37 4.93 18.71
CA MET A 1 -5.70 4.04 17.75
C MET A 1 -4.74 3.15 18.52
N ARG A 2 -4.60 1.88 18.15
CA ARG A 2 -3.75 0.90 18.84
C ARG A 2 -3.12 -0.05 17.83
N VAL A 3 -1.89 -0.49 18.11
CA VAL A 3 -1.22 -1.57 17.38
C VAL A 3 -1.99 -2.87 17.54
N GLY A 4 -2.07 -3.68 16.49
CA GLY A 4 -2.80 -4.94 16.41
C GLY A 4 -4.26 -4.81 15.96
N ASP A 5 -4.85 -3.62 16.05
CA ASP A 5 -6.22 -3.37 15.62
C ASP A 5 -6.28 -3.06 14.11
N THR A 6 -7.41 -3.43 13.48
CA THR A 6 -7.71 -3.08 12.09
C THR A 6 -8.59 -1.83 12.00
N TYR A 7 -8.20 -0.90 11.13
CA TYR A 7 -8.91 0.36 10.87
C TYR A 7 -9.31 0.47 9.40
N VAL A 8 -10.35 1.26 9.13
CA VAL A 8 -10.66 1.73 7.78
C VAL A 8 -9.79 2.94 7.49
N VAL A 9 -8.99 2.86 6.44
CA VAL A 9 -8.22 4.00 5.93
C VAL A 9 -9.03 4.67 4.83
N GLU A 10 -9.30 5.95 4.99
CA GLU A 10 -9.87 6.81 3.94
C GLU A 10 -8.82 7.83 3.51
N VAL A 11 -8.27 7.63 2.31
CA VAL A 11 -7.26 8.53 1.78
C VAL A 11 -7.93 9.74 1.12
N PRO A 12 -7.57 10.98 1.48
CA PRO A 12 -8.07 12.18 0.83
C PRO A 12 -7.81 12.18 -0.68
N HIS A 13 -8.64 12.91 -1.42
CA HIS A 13 -8.43 13.15 -2.85
C HIS A 13 -7.42 14.27 -3.10
N SER A 14 -7.26 15.18 -2.14
CA SER A 14 -6.26 16.25 -2.18
C SER A 14 -5.18 16.00 -1.12
N LEU A 15 -3.92 15.93 -1.57
CA LEU A 15 -2.75 15.69 -0.72
C LEU A 15 -1.70 16.80 -0.93
N PRO A 16 -1.96 18.03 -0.45
CA PRO A 16 -1.08 19.17 -0.67
C PRO A 16 0.28 18.95 0.01
N MET A 17 1.36 19.09 -0.76
CA MET A 17 2.73 18.79 -0.32
C MET A 17 3.12 19.52 0.98
N SER A 18 2.58 20.71 1.24
CA SER A 18 2.85 21.49 2.45
C SER A 18 2.36 20.85 3.76
N ARG A 19 1.49 19.83 3.71
CA ARG A 19 1.00 19.10 4.90
C ARG A 19 1.70 17.77 5.15
N TYR A 20 2.75 17.50 4.38
CA TYR A 20 3.53 16.28 4.43
C TYR A 20 5.01 16.64 4.51
N PRO A 21 5.83 15.83 5.21
CA PRO A 21 7.25 16.09 5.34
C PRO A 21 7.87 15.99 3.94
N ALA A 22 8.30 17.11 3.35
CA ALA A 22 8.66 17.12 1.93
C ALA A 22 9.66 18.20 1.48
N ARG A 23 10.57 18.70 2.32
CA ARG A 23 11.59 19.62 1.76
C ARG A 23 13.04 19.47 2.21
N ASP A 24 13.32 18.85 3.36
CA ASP A 24 14.66 18.93 3.97
C ASP A 24 15.23 17.63 4.54
N GLU A 25 14.44 16.57 4.68
CA GLU A 25 14.95 15.25 5.09
C GLU A 25 14.96 14.28 3.90
N ALA A 26 16.04 13.51 3.76
CA ALA A 26 16.37 12.68 2.60
C ALA A 26 15.28 11.66 2.15
N GLY A 27 14.18 11.52 2.89
CA GLY A 27 13.05 10.63 2.59
C GLY A 27 11.70 11.30 2.29
N GLY A 28 11.53 12.60 2.53
CA GLY A 28 10.20 13.24 2.56
C GLY A 28 9.47 13.28 1.21
N PHE A 29 10.16 13.62 0.12
CA PHE A 29 9.56 13.61 -1.22
C PHE A 29 9.12 12.20 -1.65
N ALA A 30 9.94 11.19 -1.38
CA ALA A 30 9.64 9.81 -1.71
C ALA A 30 8.43 9.29 -0.91
N GLU A 31 8.30 9.68 0.36
CA GLU A 31 7.13 9.38 1.17
C GLU A 31 5.86 10.05 0.63
N TRP A 32 5.90 11.35 0.36
CA TRP A 32 4.76 12.05 -0.23
C TRP A 32 4.32 11.41 -1.56
N TRP A 33 5.28 11.05 -2.42
CA TRP A 33 4.99 10.35 -3.68
C TRP A 33 4.32 8.98 -3.46
N ARG A 34 4.77 8.19 -2.48
CA ARG A 34 4.10 6.93 -2.13
C ARG A 34 2.66 7.16 -1.69
N LEU A 35 2.40 8.20 -0.88
CA LEU A 35 1.03 8.56 -0.48
C LEU A 35 0.15 8.95 -1.66
N GLN A 36 0.69 9.62 -2.70
CA GLN A 36 -0.06 9.94 -3.91
C GLN A 36 -0.62 8.69 -4.62
N THR A 37 0.08 7.57 -4.56
CA THR A 37 -0.40 6.31 -5.18
C THR A 37 -1.65 5.73 -4.49
N LEU A 38 -1.96 6.19 -3.28
CA LEU A 38 -3.11 5.74 -2.49
C LEU A 38 -4.30 6.70 -2.55
N ARG A 39 -4.14 7.85 -3.20
CA ARG A 39 -5.07 8.99 -3.19
C ARG A 39 -6.49 8.57 -3.57
N GLY A 40 -7.48 9.02 -2.79
CA GLY A 40 -8.90 8.64 -2.97
C GLY A 40 -9.21 7.18 -2.63
N GLY A 41 -8.19 6.38 -2.28
CA GLY A 41 -8.35 4.98 -1.92
C GLY A 41 -9.03 4.78 -0.57
N ARG A 42 -9.65 3.61 -0.44
CA ARG A 42 -10.28 3.16 0.80
C ARG A 42 -9.95 1.68 1.03
N PHE A 43 -9.35 1.35 2.16
CA PHE A 43 -8.93 -0.03 2.45
C PHE A 43 -8.90 -0.33 3.95
N ARG A 44 -8.85 -1.62 4.31
CA ARG A 44 -8.60 -2.08 5.68
C ARG A 44 -7.08 -2.11 5.94
N LEU A 45 -6.66 -1.60 7.10
CA LEU A 45 -5.26 -1.61 7.53
C LEU A 45 -5.15 -2.16 8.95
N THR A 46 -4.38 -3.23 9.13
CA THR A 46 -3.99 -3.69 10.47
C THR A 46 -2.72 -2.96 10.88
N VAL A 47 -2.80 -2.16 11.95
CA VAL A 47 -1.68 -1.32 12.39
C VAL A 47 -0.63 -2.19 13.07
N THR A 48 0.62 -2.08 12.62
CA THR A 48 1.78 -2.78 13.18
C THR A 48 2.65 -1.85 14.02
N GLU A 49 2.70 -0.56 13.68
CA GLU A 49 3.49 0.44 14.39
C GLU A 49 2.85 1.83 14.30
N ILE A 50 3.14 2.68 15.29
CA ILE A 50 2.68 4.08 15.33
C ILE A 50 3.89 4.96 15.62
N ASP A 51 4.27 5.76 14.64
CA ASP A 51 5.28 6.80 14.78
C ASP A 51 4.59 8.11 15.16
N ALA A 52 4.56 8.37 16.47
CA ALA A 52 3.99 9.59 17.03
C ALA A 52 4.93 10.81 16.89
N ALA A 53 6.22 10.59 16.61
CA ALA A 53 7.21 11.66 16.48
C ALA A 53 7.23 12.27 15.07
N ALA A 54 6.77 11.53 14.06
CA ALA A 54 6.58 12.05 12.72
C ALA A 54 5.61 13.25 12.67
N ALA A 55 5.86 14.14 11.72
CA ALA A 55 5.01 15.29 11.43
C ALA A 55 4.46 15.19 9.99
N PRO A 56 3.21 14.75 9.79
CA PRO A 56 2.22 14.36 10.80
C PRO A 56 2.49 12.98 11.42
N PRO A 57 1.85 12.63 12.54
CA PRO A 57 1.95 11.28 13.10
C PRO A 57 1.55 10.22 12.07
N MET A 58 2.36 9.17 11.97
CA MET A 58 2.22 8.12 10.95
C MET A 58 1.88 6.78 11.62
N ALA A 59 1.09 5.98 10.92
CA ALA A 59 0.86 4.58 11.25
C ALA A 59 1.47 3.71 10.15
N GLU A 60 2.20 2.68 10.55
CA GLU A 60 2.59 1.59 9.67
C GLU A 60 1.63 0.43 9.87
N GLY A 61 1.33 -0.27 8.79
CA GLY A 61 0.49 -1.43 8.87
C GLY A 61 0.51 -2.25 7.61
N ILE A 62 -0.27 -3.32 7.67
CA ILE A 62 -0.41 -4.28 6.60
C ILE A 62 -1.84 -4.20 6.08
N ARG A 63 -1.96 -4.10 4.75
CA ARG A 63 -3.22 -4.32 4.04
C ARG A 63 -3.11 -5.56 3.17
N VAL A 64 -4.24 -6.23 2.96
CA VAL A 64 -4.35 -7.28 1.95
C VAL A 64 -4.90 -6.64 0.68
N VAL A 65 -4.19 -6.81 -0.43
CA VAL A 65 -4.62 -6.36 -1.75
C VAL A 65 -4.75 -7.55 -2.68
N SER A 66 -5.63 -7.45 -3.67
CA SER A 66 -5.65 -8.40 -4.78
C SER A 66 -4.70 -7.92 -5.87
N ARG A 67 -3.81 -8.79 -6.32
CA ARG A 67 -2.88 -8.54 -7.43
C ARG A 67 -2.83 -9.71 -8.39
N SER A 68 -2.74 -9.39 -9.67
CA SER A 68 -2.60 -10.36 -10.76
C SER A 68 -1.19 -10.40 -11.35
N TRP A 69 -0.35 -9.42 -11.03
CA TRP A 69 1.06 -9.43 -11.39
C TRP A 69 1.84 -10.22 -10.34
N VAL A 70 2.58 -11.24 -10.78
CA VAL A 70 3.36 -12.12 -9.91
C VAL A 70 4.82 -12.15 -10.35
N ARG A 71 5.70 -12.33 -9.37
CA ARG A 71 7.10 -12.71 -9.59
C ARG A 71 7.26 -14.17 -9.22
N VAL A 72 7.86 -14.95 -10.11
CA VAL A 72 8.21 -16.35 -9.84
C VAL A 72 9.71 -16.50 -10.07
N ASP A 73 10.41 -16.92 -9.03
CA ASP A 73 11.81 -17.30 -9.14
C ASP A 73 11.89 -18.67 -9.85
N LEU A 74 12.73 -18.74 -10.88
CA LEU A 74 12.93 -19.97 -11.61
C LEU A 74 13.85 -20.88 -10.81
N THR A 75 13.44 -22.14 -10.67
CA THR A 75 14.35 -23.18 -10.20
C THR A 75 15.47 -23.42 -11.23
N LEU A 76 16.59 -24.00 -10.77
CA LEU A 76 17.71 -24.37 -11.66
C LEU A 76 17.22 -25.22 -12.84
N GLU A 77 16.40 -26.25 -12.57
CA GLU A 77 15.84 -27.13 -13.60
C GLU A 77 14.99 -26.36 -14.63
N GLN A 78 14.15 -25.43 -14.18
CA GLN A 78 13.35 -24.60 -15.10
C GLN A 78 14.22 -23.67 -15.95
N ALA A 79 15.26 -23.08 -15.36
CA ALA A 79 16.20 -22.24 -16.10
C ALA A 79 16.95 -23.04 -17.18
N GLU A 80 17.39 -24.26 -16.86
CA GLU A 80 18.04 -25.18 -17.80
C GLU A 80 17.08 -25.63 -18.92
N GLN A 81 15.83 -25.98 -18.59
CA GLN A 81 14.80 -26.34 -19.57
C GLN A 81 14.48 -25.21 -20.55
N LEU A 82 14.59 -23.96 -20.09
CA LEU A 82 14.44 -22.77 -20.92
C LEU A 82 15.71 -22.42 -21.72
N GLY A 83 16.81 -23.16 -21.54
CA GLY A 83 18.09 -22.91 -22.21
C GLY A 83 18.78 -21.64 -21.74
N LEU A 84 18.48 -21.18 -20.53
CA LEU A 84 19.13 -20.01 -19.94
C LEU A 84 20.56 -20.38 -19.51
N PRO A 85 21.53 -19.45 -19.62
CA PRO A 85 22.86 -19.68 -19.07
C PRO A 85 22.81 -19.82 -17.53
N PRO A 86 23.87 -20.35 -16.90
CA PRO A 86 23.89 -20.49 -15.44
C PRO A 86 23.70 -19.15 -14.73
N GLY A 87 22.72 -19.09 -13.82
CA GLY A 87 22.38 -17.89 -13.06
C GLY A 87 21.07 -18.02 -12.30
N GLU A 88 20.73 -16.97 -11.55
CA GLU A 88 19.44 -16.84 -10.88
C GLU A 88 18.51 -15.98 -11.73
N TYR A 89 17.29 -16.46 -11.94
CA TYR A 89 16.32 -15.81 -12.81
C TYR A 89 14.97 -15.71 -12.12
N SER A 90 14.26 -14.63 -12.41
CA SER A 90 12.86 -14.47 -12.05
C SER A 90 12.05 -14.04 -13.27
N VAL A 91 10.78 -14.44 -13.29
CA VAL A 91 9.81 -14.03 -14.31
C VAL A 91 8.75 -13.18 -13.63
N ASP A 92 8.56 -11.98 -14.18
CA ASP A 92 7.51 -11.04 -13.78
C ASP A 92 6.40 -11.05 -14.84
N GLY A 93 5.14 -11.24 -14.43
CA GLY A 93 4.03 -11.24 -15.40
C GLY A 93 2.64 -11.40 -14.81
N LEU A 94 1.63 -11.40 -15.68
CA LEU A 94 0.23 -11.64 -15.30
C LEU A 94 -0.04 -13.12 -15.10
N LEU A 95 -0.57 -13.49 -13.94
CA LEU A 95 -1.09 -14.83 -13.70
C LEU A 95 -2.41 -15.01 -14.44
N ARG A 96 -2.47 -16.03 -15.29
CA ARG A 96 -3.69 -16.44 -16.00
C ARG A 96 -3.98 -17.91 -15.74
N ASP A 97 -5.26 -18.24 -15.68
CA ASP A 97 -5.69 -19.64 -15.62
C ASP A 97 -5.58 -20.33 -17.00
N ALA A 98 -5.91 -21.62 -17.06
CA ALA A 98 -5.88 -22.41 -18.30
C ALA A 98 -6.84 -21.88 -19.39
N ALA A 99 -7.85 -21.09 -19.02
CA ALA A 99 -8.77 -20.43 -19.95
C ALA A 99 -8.27 -19.05 -20.40
N GLY A 100 -7.08 -18.62 -19.95
CA GLY A 100 -6.48 -17.33 -20.27
C GLY A 100 -7.05 -16.16 -19.46
N ARG A 101 -7.87 -16.42 -18.43
CA ARG A 101 -8.45 -15.37 -17.59
C ARG A 101 -7.45 -14.95 -16.52
N THR A 102 -7.37 -13.65 -16.25
CA THR A 102 -6.53 -13.12 -15.18
C THR A 102 -6.96 -13.65 -13.82
N VAL A 103 -6.00 -14.18 -13.06
CA VAL A 103 -6.19 -14.64 -11.69
C VAL A 103 -5.68 -13.56 -10.75
N GLU A 104 -6.49 -13.19 -9.77
CA GLU A 104 -6.08 -12.30 -8.68
C GLU A 104 -5.73 -13.13 -7.45
N LEU A 105 -4.57 -12.87 -6.87
CA LEU A 105 -4.12 -13.47 -5.63
C LEU A 105 -4.07 -12.43 -4.51
N PRO A 106 -4.37 -12.82 -3.27
CA PRO A 106 -4.15 -11.96 -2.11
C PRO A 106 -2.65 -11.75 -1.89
N GLU A 107 -2.22 -10.50 -1.79
CA GLU A 107 -0.87 -10.08 -1.44
C GLU A 107 -0.90 -9.22 -0.17
N VAL A 108 0.04 -9.49 0.72
CA VAL A 108 0.32 -8.70 1.91
C VAL A 108 1.14 -7.48 1.50
N SER A 109 0.55 -6.29 1.59
CA SER A 109 1.19 -5.03 1.22
C SER A 109 1.38 -4.17 2.47
N PRO A 110 2.64 -3.98 2.93
CA PRO A 110 2.96 -2.97 3.93
C PRO A 110 2.65 -1.57 3.40
N VAL A 111 2.15 -0.70 4.26
CA VAL A 111 1.86 0.69 3.93
C VAL A 111 2.01 1.59 5.16
N ARG A 112 2.54 2.79 4.94
CA ARG A 112 2.65 3.86 5.93
C ARG A 112 1.71 5.00 5.55
N VAL A 113 0.85 5.41 6.47
CA VAL A 113 -0.17 6.45 6.24
C VAL A 113 -0.31 7.37 7.46
N PRO A 114 -0.74 8.64 7.30
CA PRO A 114 -1.08 9.49 8.42
C PRO A 114 -2.16 8.91 9.32
N VAL A 115 -1.95 8.99 10.63
CA VAL A 115 -2.90 8.52 11.65
C VAL A 115 -4.29 9.11 11.47
N ARG A 116 -4.38 10.39 11.04
CA ARG A 116 -5.65 11.09 10.84
C ARG A 116 -6.56 10.46 9.76
N TRP A 117 -6.03 9.59 8.90
CA TRP A 117 -6.82 8.87 7.89
C TRP A 117 -7.47 7.60 8.44
N LEU A 118 -7.04 7.13 9.62
CA LEU A 118 -7.57 5.90 10.21
C LEU A 118 -8.90 6.20 10.92
N ARG A 119 -9.92 5.43 10.55
CA ARG A 119 -11.25 5.45 11.15
C ARG A 119 -11.51 4.13 11.87
N PRO A 120 -11.93 4.15 13.14
CA PRO A 120 -12.44 2.96 13.77
C PRO A 120 -13.74 2.55 13.10
N GLY A 121 -13.94 1.26 12.89
CA GLY A 121 -15.20 0.75 12.36
C GLY A 121 -15.04 -0.42 11.41
N ASP A 122 -16.17 -1.05 11.12
CA ASP A 122 -16.26 -2.06 10.09
C ASP A 122 -16.33 -1.37 8.72
N PHE A 123 -15.45 -1.77 7.82
CA PHE A 123 -15.37 -1.27 6.46
C PHE A 123 -16.67 -1.45 5.66
N GLU A 124 -17.46 -2.50 5.91
CA GLU A 124 -18.75 -2.66 5.20
C GLU A 124 -19.81 -1.68 5.73
N ARG A 125 -19.72 -1.31 7.01
CA ARG A 125 -20.75 -0.52 7.70
C ARG A 125 -20.42 0.96 7.76
N THR A 126 -19.16 1.33 7.57
CA THR A 126 -18.71 2.72 7.64
C THR A 126 -18.89 3.35 6.25
N PRO A 127 -19.86 4.25 6.03
CA PRO A 127 -20.03 4.86 4.72
C PRO A 127 -18.78 5.67 4.34
N PRO A 128 -18.36 5.65 3.07
CA PRO A 128 -17.21 6.41 2.63
C PRO A 128 -17.48 7.90 2.82
N THR A 129 -16.69 8.57 3.65
CA THR A 129 -16.86 10.01 3.84
C THR A 129 -15.98 10.80 2.88
N HIS A 130 -14.83 10.25 2.48
CA HIS A 130 -13.80 10.86 1.63
C HIS A 130 -13.61 12.36 1.89
N ARG A 131 -13.77 12.77 3.16
CA ARG A 131 -13.59 14.18 3.51
C ARG A 131 -12.17 14.52 3.13
N ASP A 132 -12.02 15.53 2.29
CA ASP A 132 -10.71 16.12 2.07
C ASP A 132 -10.36 16.84 3.37
N LEU A 133 -9.88 16.07 4.36
CA LEU A 133 -9.40 16.57 5.65
C LEU A 133 -8.26 17.58 5.44
N ASP A 134 -7.65 17.54 4.25
CA ASP A 134 -6.60 18.44 3.82
C ASP A 134 -7.09 19.55 2.85
N ARG A 135 -8.40 19.78 2.68
CA ARG A 135 -8.94 20.89 1.84
C ARG A 135 -9.08 22.23 2.57
N LEU A 136 -9.13 22.27 3.89
CA LEU A 136 -9.34 23.50 4.65
C LEU A 136 -8.16 23.76 5.58
N GLY A 137 -7.60 24.96 5.50
CA GLY A 137 -6.72 25.51 6.51
C GLY A 137 -7.58 26.04 7.64
N TRP A 138 -7.48 25.40 8.80
CA TRP A 138 -7.79 25.94 10.12
C TRP A 138 -6.75 25.36 11.07
#